data_AF-A0A923PQH0-F1
#
_entry.id   AF-A0A923PQH0-F1
#
_cell.length_a   1.000
_cell.length_b   1.000
_cell.length_c   1.000
_cell.angle_alpha   90.00
_cell.angle_beta   90.00
_cell.angle_gamma   90.00
#
_symmetry.space_group_name_H-M   'P 1'
#
loop_
_entity.id
_entity.type
_entity.pdbx_description
1 polymer ?
#
loop_
_entity_poly.entity_id
_entity_poly.type
_entity_poly.pdbx_seq_one_letter_code
_entity_poly.pdbx_strand_id
1 'polypeptide(L)'
;MPTPATATRKVAFTHLDKVFFPADNFTKGDLLAYYVAVAPHLLPHLRDRPVTLIRFPDGVDGIHFYEKNAPHFAPPWLKTFPVARRRDSGATEYIVIDGAPALAWCANIAAIELHLFLHRTRNLAQPTCVVFDLDPGEGADLLACARVALLVQAVLDRLGLAAFPKVSGSKGLQLYVPLNTLVTYDATRAFANAVARLLEQKHPDLIVSDMAKVRRKGRVLIDWSQNSPAKTTVAVYSVRGKHDTPFVSMPVTWPELKRALRTKKTGALFFTPAAAIRRLKKSGDIFSPVLTLKQALPKAFATQSAPIEPMLKGYADKRDFTRTGEPPAAPASHPRTNRGVKFVVQKHAASHLHYDLRLEMDGTLKSWAVPKGLPTALGVKHAAIAVEDHPLAYLKFEGTIPKGQYGGGTVMVWDLGTYELLAGSVGEGRLKLVLHGKKLEGEWHIFKIRSDGKKDVWLIAKSGVAAKAFTARQQDRSVLTQRSMSRIARDRDG
;
A
#
# COMPACT_ATOMS: atom_id res chain seq x y z
N MET A 1 -36.30 -2.97 12.97
CA MET A 1 -35.84 -2.63 11.60
C MET A 1 -35.43 -3.93 10.92
N PRO A 2 -36.15 -4.41 9.90
CA PRO A 2 -35.78 -5.64 9.22
C PRO A 2 -34.43 -5.45 8.52
N THR A 3 -33.53 -6.41 8.70
CA THR A 3 -32.25 -6.50 7.99
C THR A 3 -32.50 -6.45 6.48
N PRO A 4 -31.80 -5.60 5.69
CA PRO A 4 -32.00 -5.59 4.25
C PRO A 4 -31.67 -6.97 3.70
N ALA A 5 -32.61 -7.59 2.99
CA ALA A 5 -32.36 -8.82 2.27
C ALA A 5 -31.13 -8.63 1.35
N THR A 6 -30.07 -9.42 1.56
CA THR A 6 -28.92 -9.45 0.66
C THR A 6 -29.41 -9.81 -0.73
N ALA A 7 -29.35 -8.86 -1.67
CA ALA A 7 -29.66 -9.12 -3.07
C ALA A 7 -28.81 -10.32 -3.57
N THR A 8 -29.49 -11.35 -4.07
CA THR A 8 -28.85 -12.57 -4.58
C THR A 8 -27.98 -12.23 -5.80
N ARG A 9 -26.65 -12.26 -5.63
CA ARG A 9 -25.70 -12.10 -6.73
C ARG A 9 -25.74 -13.33 -7.63
N LYS A 10 -26.19 -13.17 -8.88
CA LYS A 10 -26.21 -14.25 -9.88
C LYS A 10 -24.96 -14.18 -10.77
N VAL A 11 -24.32 -15.33 -11.01
CA VAL A 11 -23.19 -15.49 -11.93
C VAL A 11 -23.59 -16.49 -13.00
N ALA A 12 -23.57 -16.09 -14.27
CA ALA A 12 -23.79 -17.00 -15.39
C ALA A 12 -22.47 -17.65 -15.80
N PHE A 13 -22.43 -18.99 -15.81
CA PHE A 13 -21.27 -19.75 -16.24
C PHE A 13 -21.40 -20.16 -17.72
N THR A 14 -20.29 -20.16 -18.43
CA THR A 14 -20.23 -20.51 -19.86
C THR A 14 -19.05 -21.45 -20.13
N HIS A 15 -19.15 -22.31 -21.15
CA HIS A 15 -18.05 -23.16 -21.63
C HIS A 15 -17.35 -23.96 -20.51
N LEU A 16 -18.13 -24.61 -19.63
CA LEU A 16 -17.57 -25.32 -18.48
C LEU A 16 -16.62 -26.46 -18.89
N ASP A 17 -16.92 -27.13 -20.00
CA ASP A 17 -16.10 -28.23 -20.53
C ASP A 17 -14.83 -27.76 -21.25
N LYS A 18 -14.59 -26.44 -21.34
CA LYS A 18 -13.38 -25.91 -21.97
C LYS A 18 -12.15 -26.36 -21.18
N VAL A 19 -11.26 -27.09 -21.85
CA VAL A 19 -10.00 -27.56 -21.26
C VAL A 19 -9.06 -26.38 -21.08
N PHE A 20 -8.57 -26.18 -19.85
CA PHE A 20 -7.53 -25.21 -19.53
C PHE A 20 -6.15 -25.83 -19.40
N PHE A 21 -6.06 -27.09 -18.97
CA PHE A 21 -4.81 -27.85 -18.88
C PHE A 21 -4.96 -29.19 -19.60
N PRO A 22 -4.47 -29.32 -20.84
CA PRO A 22 -4.67 -30.52 -21.64
C PRO A 22 -4.07 -31.79 -21.04
N ALA A 23 -2.91 -31.70 -20.40
CA ALA A 23 -2.21 -32.87 -19.84
C ALA A 23 -3.03 -33.63 -18.79
N ASP A 24 -3.87 -32.93 -18.03
CA ASP A 24 -4.72 -33.49 -16.99
C ASP A 24 -6.23 -33.46 -17.35
N ASN A 25 -6.57 -33.06 -18.59
CA ASN A 25 -7.93 -32.75 -19.01
C ASN A 25 -8.69 -31.83 -18.02
N PHE A 26 -7.98 -30.90 -17.38
CA PHE A 26 -8.55 -30.03 -16.35
C PHE A 26 -9.30 -28.89 -17.02
N THR A 27 -10.60 -28.79 -16.75
CA THR A 27 -11.52 -27.88 -17.42
C THR A 27 -11.74 -26.57 -16.64
N LYS A 28 -12.41 -25.62 -17.30
CA LYS A 28 -12.94 -24.42 -16.65
C LYS A 28 -13.92 -24.75 -15.53
N GLY A 29 -14.74 -25.77 -15.71
CA GLY A 29 -15.64 -26.31 -14.69
C GLY A 29 -14.88 -26.80 -13.46
N ASP A 30 -13.77 -27.50 -13.66
CA ASP A 30 -12.90 -27.97 -12.56
C ASP A 30 -12.26 -26.80 -11.82
N LEU A 31 -11.80 -25.77 -12.54
CA LEU A 31 -11.26 -24.55 -11.92
C LEU A 31 -12.30 -23.87 -11.02
N LEU A 32 -13.53 -23.75 -11.52
CA LEU A 32 -14.66 -23.17 -10.78
C LEU A 32 -14.99 -24.01 -9.54
N ALA A 33 -15.13 -25.32 -9.69
CA ALA A 33 -15.40 -26.23 -8.60
C ALA A 33 -14.31 -26.18 -7.53
N TYR A 34 -13.04 -26.13 -7.95
CA TYR A 34 -11.91 -25.96 -7.06
C TYR A 34 -11.99 -24.66 -6.25
N TYR A 35 -12.16 -23.52 -6.92
CA TYR A 35 -12.21 -22.22 -6.23
C TYR A 35 -13.41 -22.09 -5.29
N VAL A 36 -14.56 -22.66 -5.65
CA VAL A 36 -15.72 -22.76 -4.75
C VAL A 36 -15.38 -23.61 -3.53
N ALA A 37 -14.74 -24.76 -3.71
CA ALA A 37 -14.39 -25.67 -2.63
C ALA A 37 -13.38 -25.06 -1.64
N VAL A 38 -12.41 -24.28 -2.12
CA VAL A 38 -11.40 -23.64 -1.25
C VAL A 38 -11.83 -22.25 -0.75
N ALA A 39 -12.95 -21.69 -1.25
CA ALA A 39 -13.42 -20.35 -0.91
C ALA A 39 -13.47 -20.04 0.59
N PRO A 40 -13.95 -20.94 1.49
CA PRO A 40 -13.97 -20.68 2.93
C PRO A 40 -12.58 -20.37 3.52
N HIS A 41 -11.53 -20.95 2.94
CA HIS A 41 -10.15 -20.73 3.35
C HIS A 41 -9.45 -19.64 2.54
N LEU A 42 -9.77 -19.48 1.25
CA LEU A 42 -9.15 -18.49 0.36
C LEU A 42 -9.69 -17.06 0.58
N LEU A 43 -11.01 -16.88 0.71
CA LEU A 43 -11.62 -15.55 0.81
C LEU A 43 -11.07 -14.69 1.97
N PRO A 44 -10.75 -15.23 3.16
CA PRO A 44 -10.07 -14.47 4.19
C PRO A 44 -8.74 -13.84 3.74
N HIS A 45 -7.96 -14.53 2.90
CA HIS A 45 -6.69 -14.01 2.35
C HIS A 45 -6.90 -12.95 1.26
N LEU A 46 -8.00 -13.04 0.51
CA LEU A 46 -8.39 -12.07 -0.52
C LEU A 46 -9.05 -10.80 0.04
N ARG A 47 -9.57 -10.87 1.27
CA ARG A 47 -10.37 -9.80 1.89
C ARG A 47 -9.67 -8.45 1.85
N ASP A 48 -10.37 -7.47 1.28
CA ASP A 48 -9.93 -6.08 1.15
C ASP A 48 -8.58 -5.93 0.43
N ARG A 49 -8.25 -6.84 -0.49
CA ARG A 49 -7.07 -6.72 -1.35
C ARG A 49 -7.50 -6.49 -2.79
N PRO A 50 -6.96 -5.45 -3.46
CA PRO A 50 -7.06 -5.36 -4.91
C PRO A 50 -6.28 -6.53 -5.54
N VAL A 51 -6.86 -7.14 -6.58
CA VAL A 51 -6.34 -8.37 -7.20
C VAL A 51 -5.93 -8.11 -8.65
N THR A 52 -4.72 -8.52 -9.01
CA THR A 52 -4.35 -8.70 -10.43
C THR A 52 -4.75 -10.11 -10.85
N LEU A 53 -5.50 -10.22 -11.93
CA LEU A 53 -5.88 -11.50 -12.51
C LEU A 53 -4.87 -11.86 -13.61
N ILE A 54 -4.44 -13.11 -13.68
CA ILE A 54 -3.79 -13.63 -14.89
C ILE A 54 -4.77 -14.55 -15.58
N ARG A 55 -5.18 -14.14 -16.77
CA ARG A 55 -6.24 -14.80 -17.53
C ARG A 55 -5.67 -15.65 -18.64
N PHE A 56 -6.25 -16.82 -18.83
CA PHE A 56 -5.89 -17.82 -19.84
C PHE A 56 -7.15 -18.21 -20.61
N PRO A 57 -7.68 -17.32 -21.48
CA PRO A 57 -8.96 -17.55 -22.13
C PRO A 57 -9.03 -18.89 -22.85
N ASP A 58 -7.91 -19.32 -23.44
CA ASP A 58 -7.77 -20.54 -24.25
C ASP A 58 -6.89 -21.62 -23.57
N GLY A 59 -6.79 -21.57 -22.24
CA GLY A 59 -5.95 -22.51 -21.48
C GLY A 59 -4.47 -22.13 -21.46
N VAL A 60 -3.65 -22.99 -20.84
CA VAL A 60 -2.23 -22.71 -20.57
C VAL A 60 -1.34 -22.68 -21.81
N ASP A 61 -1.75 -23.37 -22.88
CA ASP A 61 -1.05 -23.38 -24.18
C ASP A 61 -1.38 -22.15 -25.04
N GLY A 62 -2.44 -21.43 -24.68
CA GLY A 62 -2.90 -20.23 -25.38
C GLY A 62 -2.24 -18.95 -24.89
N ILE A 63 -2.79 -17.81 -25.35
CA ILE A 63 -2.37 -16.51 -24.84
C ILE A 63 -2.77 -16.33 -23.38
N HIS A 64 -1.90 -15.68 -22.61
CA HIS A 64 -2.22 -15.23 -21.27
C HIS A 64 -1.85 -13.77 -21.08
N PHE A 65 -2.60 -13.08 -20.23
CA PHE A 65 -2.37 -11.67 -19.95
C PHE A 65 -2.70 -11.30 -18.51
N TYR A 66 -2.07 -10.21 -18.06
CA TYR A 66 -2.29 -9.63 -16.74
C TYR A 66 -3.41 -8.60 -16.83
N GLU A 67 -4.53 -8.87 -16.21
CA GLU A 67 -5.66 -7.96 -16.10
C GLU A 67 -5.65 -7.29 -14.72
N LYS A 68 -5.16 -6.04 -14.73
CA LYS A 68 -5.09 -5.19 -13.54
C LYS A 68 -6.31 -4.30 -13.42
N ASN A 69 -6.81 -3.80 -14.55
CA ASN A 69 -8.00 -2.98 -14.60
C ASN A 69 -9.22 -3.91 -14.71
N ALA A 70 -10.26 -3.64 -13.93
CA ALA A 70 -11.53 -4.32 -14.03
C ALA A 70 -12.04 -4.17 -15.47
N PRO A 71 -12.41 -5.27 -16.14
CA PRO A 71 -12.87 -5.21 -17.52
C PRO A 71 -14.21 -4.46 -17.59
N HIS A 72 -14.48 -3.82 -18.73
CA HIS A 72 -15.72 -3.04 -18.93
C HIS A 72 -17.01 -3.87 -18.78
N PHE A 73 -16.93 -5.18 -19.02
CA PHE A 73 -18.04 -6.12 -18.85
C PHE A 73 -18.16 -6.67 -17.42
N ALA A 74 -17.36 -6.17 -16.46
CA ALA A 74 -17.50 -6.55 -15.06
C ALA A 74 -18.91 -6.22 -14.55
N PRO A 75 -19.59 -7.15 -13.86
CA PRO A 75 -20.93 -6.89 -13.34
C PRO A 75 -20.93 -5.70 -12.37
N PRO A 76 -21.99 -4.85 -12.34
CA PRO A 76 -22.04 -3.67 -11.47
C PRO A 76 -21.93 -3.97 -9.97
N TRP A 77 -22.27 -5.20 -9.56
CA TRP A 77 -22.16 -5.63 -8.16
C TRP A 77 -20.73 -6.02 -7.76
N LEU A 78 -19.80 -6.16 -8.72
CA LEU A 78 -18.41 -6.52 -8.45
C LEU A 78 -17.69 -5.31 -7.85
N LYS A 79 -17.12 -5.48 -6.65
CA LYS A 79 -16.39 -4.41 -5.99
C LYS A 79 -15.08 -4.12 -6.71
N THR A 80 -14.80 -2.84 -6.98
CA THR A 80 -13.50 -2.37 -7.47
C THR A 80 -12.85 -1.42 -6.48
N PHE A 81 -11.57 -1.15 -6.69
CA PHE A 81 -10.81 -0.18 -5.91
C PHE A 81 -9.73 0.50 -6.78
N PRO A 82 -9.68 1.84 -6.82
CA PRO A 82 -8.64 2.58 -7.55
C PRO A 82 -7.28 2.45 -6.88
N VAL A 83 -6.26 2.07 -7.65
CA VAL A 83 -4.86 2.17 -7.22
C VAL A 83 -4.12 3.11 -8.18
N ALA A 84 -3.53 4.17 -7.62
CA ALA A 84 -2.82 5.19 -8.39
C ALA A 84 -1.65 4.58 -9.19
N ARG A 85 -1.51 4.98 -10.46
CA ARG A 85 -0.36 4.62 -11.29
C ARG A 85 0.83 5.55 -10.99
N ARG A 86 2.05 5.02 -11.10
CA ARG A 86 3.30 5.78 -10.87
C ARG A 86 3.52 6.98 -11.82
N ARG A 87 2.76 7.09 -12.91
CA ARG A 87 2.84 8.17 -13.91
C ARG A 87 1.41 8.59 -14.22
N ASP A 88 1.11 9.88 -14.14
CA ASP A 88 -0.03 10.73 -14.63
C ASP A 88 -1.13 10.16 -15.54
N SER A 89 -1.45 8.86 -15.46
CA SER A 89 -2.30 8.11 -16.38
C SER A 89 -3.54 7.57 -15.67
N GLY A 90 -3.99 8.28 -14.63
CA GLY A 90 -5.13 7.92 -13.80
C GLY A 90 -4.88 6.78 -12.80
N ALA A 91 -5.94 6.35 -12.14
CA ALA A 91 -5.96 5.14 -11.33
C ALA A 91 -6.24 3.91 -12.20
N THR A 92 -5.75 2.75 -11.76
CA THR A 92 -6.24 1.46 -12.27
C THR A 92 -7.32 0.97 -11.33
N GLU A 93 -8.49 0.66 -11.87
CA GLU A 93 -9.59 0.08 -11.09
C GLU A 93 -9.33 -1.40 -10.91
N TYR A 94 -8.86 -1.84 -9.75
CA TYR A 94 -8.62 -3.26 -9.49
C TYR A 94 -9.87 -3.92 -8.94
N ILE A 95 -10.10 -5.19 -9.28
CA ILE A 95 -11.17 -5.99 -8.66
C ILE A 95 -10.80 -6.29 -7.20
N VAL A 96 -11.79 -6.20 -6.31
CA VAL A 96 -11.70 -6.66 -4.92
C VAL A 96 -12.65 -7.83 -4.74
N ILE A 97 -12.10 -9.03 -4.56
CA ILE A 97 -12.89 -10.25 -4.37
C ILE A 97 -13.41 -10.28 -2.94
N ASP A 98 -14.69 -9.95 -2.75
CA ASP A 98 -15.34 -9.79 -1.45
C ASP A 98 -16.20 -10.99 -1.01
N GLY A 99 -16.31 -12.03 -1.85
CA GLY A 99 -17.10 -13.21 -1.56
C GLY A 99 -17.06 -14.27 -2.66
N ALA A 100 -17.73 -15.39 -2.42
CA ALA A 100 -17.76 -16.52 -3.33
C ALA A 100 -18.29 -16.17 -4.74
N PRO A 101 -19.33 -15.33 -4.92
CA PRO A 101 -19.77 -14.93 -6.26
C PRO A 101 -18.71 -14.17 -7.06
N ALA A 102 -17.96 -13.26 -6.42
CA ALA A 102 -16.88 -12.52 -7.07
C ALA A 102 -15.72 -13.45 -7.47
N LEU A 103 -15.37 -14.40 -6.61
CA LEU A 103 -14.34 -15.41 -6.88
C LEU A 103 -14.73 -16.32 -8.05
N ALA A 104 -15.97 -16.83 -8.03
CA ALA A 104 -16.50 -17.67 -9.09
C ALA A 104 -16.57 -16.91 -10.42
N TRP A 105 -16.96 -15.63 -10.41
CA TRP A 105 -16.94 -14.80 -11.60
C TRP A 105 -15.51 -14.63 -12.17
N CYS A 106 -14.50 -14.38 -11.31
CA CYS A 106 -13.10 -14.29 -11.76
C CYS A 106 -12.63 -15.59 -12.43
N ALA A 107 -12.92 -16.75 -11.82
CA ALA A 107 -12.61 -18.04 -12.42
C ALA A 107 -13.36 -18.25 -13.76
N ASN A 108 -14.62 -17.79 -13.85
CA ASN A 108 -15.42 -17.88 -15.06
C ASN A 108 -14.86 -17.04 -16.22
N ILE A 109 -14.17 -15.93 -15.96
CA ILE A 109 -13.49 -15.16 -17.02
C ILE A 109 -12.09 -15.69 -17.32
N ALA A 110 -11.81 -16.94 -16.94
CA ALA A 110 -10.54 -17.64 -17.11
C ALA A 110 -9.37 -17.06 -16.30
N ALA A 111 -9.64 -16.40 -15.16
CA ALA A 111 -8.58 -16.02 -14.24
C ALA A 111 -8.06 -17.25 -13.49
N ILE A 112 -7.04 -17.91 -14.04
CA ILE A 112 -6.39 -19.06 -13.42
C ILE A 112 -5.58 -18.59 -12.22
N GLU A 113 -4.80 -17.52 -12.35
CA GLU A 113 -3.97 -17.00 -11.25
C GLU A 113 -4.56 -15.73 -10.63
N LEU A 114 -4.52 -15.68 -9.30
CA LEU A 114 -4.91 -14.54 -8.48
C LEU A 114 -3.66 -13.98 -7.80
N HIS A 115 -3.36 -12.71 -8.02
CA HIS A 115 -2.16 -12.05 -7.47
C HIS A 115 -2.55 -10.86 -6.60
N LEU A 116 -1.99 -10.79 -5.39
CA LEU A 116 -2.40 -9.88 -4.33
C LEU A 116 -1.32 -8.87 -4.00
N PHE A 117 -1.74 -7.65 -3.70
CA PHE A 117 -0.90 -6.70 -3.00
C PHE A 117 -0.68 -7.13 -1.54
N LEU A 118 0.47 -6.75 -0.96
CA LEU A 118 0.75 -6.97 0.46
C LEU A 118 -0.05 -6.04 1.38
N HIS A 119 -0.53 -4.91 0.86
CA HIS A 119 -1.42 -3.98 1.57
C HIS A 119 -2.90 -4.35 1.39
N ARG A 120 -3.76 -3.71 2.17
CA ARG A 120 -5.23 -3.75 1.99
C ARG A 120 -5.73 -2.41 1.48
N THR A 121 -6.93 -2.37 0.92
CA THR A 121 -7.59 -1.15 0.40
C THR A 121 -7.64 -0.01 1.42
N ARG A 122 -7.68 -0.34 2.71
CA ARG A 122 -7.65 0.65 3.81
C ARG A 122 -6.40 1.53 3.82
N ASN A 123 -5.23 0.99 3.45
CA ASN A 123 -3.98 1.75 3.45
C ASN A 123 -2.95 1.12 2.51
N LEU A 124 -2.78 1.74 1.34
CA LEU A 124 -1.88 1.25 0.28
C LEU A 124 -0.39 1.38 0.63
N ALA A 125 -0.03 2.23 1.59
CA ALA A 125 1.34 2.44 2.02
C ALA A 125 1.79 1.44 3.10
N GLN A 126 0.84 0.71 3.71
CA GLN A 126 1.09 -0.19 4.83
C GLN A 126 0.88 -1.66 4.43
N PRO A 127 1.96 -2.42 4.18
CA PRO A 127 1.84 -3.84 3.97
C PRO A 127 1.44 -4.56 5.27
N THR A 128 0.82 -5.72 5.11
CA THR A 128 0.43 -6.58 6.25
C THR A 128 1.50 -7.61 6.62
N CYS A 129 2.52 -7.79 5.78
CA CYS A 129 3.58 -8.77 5.94
C CYS A 129 4.86 -8.33 5.23
N VAL A 130 5.97 -8.98 5.59
CA VAL A 130 7.18 -9.06 4.76
C VAL A 130 7.10 -10.33 3.95
N VAL A 131 7.51 -10.26 2.68
CA VAL A 131 7.65 -11.45 1.81
C VAL A 131 9.09 -11.64 1.39
N PHE A 132 9.58 -12.88 1.49
CA PHE A 132 10.78 -13.35 0.81
C PHE A 132 10.36 -14.30 -0.30
N ASP A 133 10.49 -13.86 -1.55
CA ASP A 133 10.20 -14.67 -2.73
C ASP A 133 11.49 -15.33 -3.21
N LEU A 134 11.53 -16.66 -3.16
CA LEU A 134 12.72 -17.46 -3.42
C LEU A 134 12.62 -18.04 -4.83
N ASP A 135 13.30 -17.38 -5.77
CA ASP A 135 13.27 -17.72 -7.18
C ASP A 135 14.55 -18.46 -7.59
N PRO A 136 14.44 -19.73 -8.05
CA PRO A 136 15.62 -20.45 -8.52
C PRO A 136 16.07 -19.88 -9.87
N GLY A 137 17.37 -19.53 -9.96
CA GLY A 137 18.01 -19.25 -11.24
C GLY A 137 18.23 -20.52 -12.06
N GLU A 138 18.74 -20.36 -13.28
CA GLU A 138 19.07 -21.49 -14.14
C GLU A 138 20.03 -22.47 -13.43
N GLY A 139 19.69 -23.76 -13.39
CA GLY A 139 20.46 -24.78 -12.68
C GLY A 139 20.17 -24.90 -11.17
N ALA A 140 19.38 -23.98 -10.60
CA ALA A 140 18.79 -24.14 -9.27
C ALA A 140 17.34 -24.65 -9.37
N ASP A 141 16.83 -25.22 -8.28
CA ASP A 141 15.50 -25.84 -8.24
C ASP A 141 14.74 -25.52 -6.95
N LEU A 142 13.55 -26.09 -6.82
CA LEU A 142 12.70 -25.91 -5.65
C LEU A 142 13.33 -26.48 -4.36
N LEU A 143 14.19 -27.49 -4.45
CA LEU A 143 14.95 -27.98 -3.30
C LEU A 143 16.03 -26.97 -2.89
N ALA A 144 16.69 -26.30 -3.82
CA ALA A 144 17.55 -25.17 -3.52
C ALA A 144 16.78 -24.05 -2.80
N CYS A 145 15.59 -23.70 -3.28
CA CYS A 145 14.71 -22.75 -2.60
C CYS A 145 14.35 -23.22 -1.18
N ALA A 146 14.07 -24.51 -0.97
CA ALA A 146 13.80 -25.06 0.36
C ALA A 146 15.02 -24.97 1.30
N ARG A 147 16.26 -25.17 0.80
CA ARG A 147 17.47 -24.95 1.59
C ARG A 147 17.58 -23.49 2.02
N VAL A 148 17.41 -22.56 1.08
CA VAL A 148 17.42 -21.11 1.36
C VAL A 148 16.32 -20.71 2.32
N ALA A 149 15.14 -21.32 2.21
CA ALA A 149 14.03 -21.07 3.11
C ALA A 149 14.36 -21.39 4.57
N LEU A 150 15.07 -22.49 4.82
CA LEU A 150 15.53 -22.86 6.17
C LEU A 150 16.60 -21.90 6.71
N LEU A 151 17.45 -21.35 5.83
CA LEU A 151 18.42 -20.33 6.22
C LEU A 151 17.74 -19.01 6.59
N VAL A 152 16.73 -18.59 5.81
CA VAL A 152 15.89 -17.43 6.15
C VAL A 152 15.16 -17.68 7.47
N GLN A 153 14.57 -18.87 7.66
CA GLN A 153 13.92 -19.25 8.92
C GLN A 153 14.86 -19.09 10.11
N ALA A 154 16.09 -19.62 10.03
CA ALA A 154 17.06 -19.54 11.12
C ALA A 154 17.44 -18.10 11.49
N VAL A 155 17.48 -17.18 10.52
CA VAL A 155 17.68 -15.75 10.79
C VAL A 155 16.45 -15.16 11.48
N LEU A 156 15.25 -15.46 10.99
CA LEU A 156 14.00 -14.94 11.54
C LEU A 156 13.72 -15.46 12.96
N ASP A 157 14.01 -16.73 13.23
CA ASP A 157 13.88 -17.34 14.56
C ASP A 157 14.76 -16.61 15.59
N ARG A 158 15.99 -16.23 15.23
CA ARG A 158 16.88 -15.42 16.09
C ARG A 158 16.36 -14.00 16.34
N LEU A 159 15.53 -13.49 15.44
CA LEU A 159 14.89 -12.18 15.56
C LEU A 159 13.52 -12.27 16.25
N GLY A 160 13.08 -13.47 16.66
CA GLY A 160 11.77 -13.69 17.25
C GLY A 160 10.62 -13.50 16.26
N LEU A 161 10.86 -13.70 14.96
CA LEU A 161 9.87 -13.55 13.89
C LEU A 161 9.45 -14.90 13.33
N ALA A 162 8.17 -15.24 13.47
CA ALA A 162 7.57 -16.39 12.81
C ALA A 162 7.35 -16.12 11.31
N ALA A 163 7.71 -17.10 10.49
CA ALA A 163 7.48 -17.12 9.05
C ALA A 163 6.68 -18.36 8.61
N PHE A 164 5.87 -18.18 7.57
CA PHE A 164 5.00 -19.20 7.03
C PHE A 164 5.36 -19.47 5.57
N PRO A 165 5.86 -20.68 5.23
CA PRO A 165 6.22 -21.01 3.86
C PRO A 165 5.03 -21.46 3.03
N LYS A 166 5.03 -21.07 1.76
CA LYS A 166 4.18 -21.67 0.72
C LYS A 166 4.97 -21.91 -0.55
N VAL A 167 4.75 -23.05 -1.19
CA VAL A 167 5.28 -23.28 -2.54
C VAL A 167 4.55 -22.37 -3.50
N SER A 168 5.24 -21.85 -4.51
CA SER A 168 4.61 -20.96 -5.49
C SER A 168 3.62 -21.68 -6.41
N GLY A 169 3.71 -23.02 -6.51
CA GLY A 169 3.05 -23.82 -7.56
C GLY A 169 3.72 -23.68 -8.93
N SER A 170 4.84 -22.95 -9.04
CA SER A 170 5.66 -22.83 -10.23
C SER A 170 7.06 -23.39 -9.96
N LYS A 171 8.11 -22.57 -9.96
CA LYS A 171 9.50 -23.03 -9.71
C LYS A 171 10.00 -22.72 -8.29
N GLY A 172 9.50 -21.66 -7.67
CA GLY A 172 10.01 -21.12 -6.41
C GLY A 172 9.15 -21.37 -5.18
N LEU A 173 9.54 -20.74 -4.08
CA LEU A 173 8.88 -20.81 -2.77
C LEU A 173 8.80 -19.40 -2.16
N GLN A 174 7.76 -19.12 -1.38
CA GLN A 174 7.59 -17.82 -0.72
C GLN A 174 7.48 -17.99 0.80
N LEU A 175 8.11 -17.07 1.53
CA LEU A 175 8.01 -16.97 2.98
C LEU A 175 7.27 -15.69 3.35
N TYR A 176 6.22 -15.81 4.16
CA TYR A 176 5.46 -14.69 4.67
C TYR A 176 5.74 -14.50 6.14
N VAL A 177 6.19 -13.30 6.52
CA VAL A 177 6.32 -12.87 7.91
C VAL A 177 5.16 -11.93 8.20
N PRO A 178 4.08 -12.39 8.86
CA PRO A 178 2.95 -11.52 9.16
C PRO A 178 3.35 -10.46 10.16
N LEU A 179 3.04 -9.21 9.84
CA LEU A 179 3.28 -8.07 10.72
C LEU A 179 1.97 -7.61 11.31
N ASN A 180 0.94 -7.38 10.49
CA ASN A 180 -0.39 -6.91 10.90
C ASN A 180 -0.34 -5.74 11.92
N THR A 181 0.71 -4.93 11.84
CA THR A 181 1.05 -3.76 12.67
C THR A 181 1.27 -2.55 11.75
N LEU A 182 1.43 -1.36 12.33
CA LEU A 182 1.74 -0.15 11.56
C LEU A 182 3.19 -0.21 11.07
N VAL A 183 3.37 -0.47 9.79
CA VAL A 183 4.68 -0.61 9.13
C VAL A 183 4.60 -0.09 7.70
N THR A 184 5.69 0.47 7.18
CA THR A 184 5.75 0.99 5.80
C THR A 184 6.43 -0.01 4.86
N TYR A 185 6.23 0.16 3.56
CA TYR A 185 6.98 -0.61 2.55
C TYR A 185 8.49 -0.34 2.58
N ASP A 186 8.92 0.84 3.00
CA ASP A 186 10.36 1.15 3.13
C ASP A 186 10.99 0.33 4.25
N ALA A 187 10.31 0.22 5.39
CA ALA A 187 10.75 -0.62 6.51
C ALA A 187 10.80 -2.11 6.12
N THR A 188 9.72 -2.65 5.52
CA THR A 188 9.69 -4.07 5.14
C THR A 188 10.71 -4.39 4.04
N ARG A 189 10.91 -3.49 3.08
CA ARG A 189 11.92 -3.63 2.02
C ARG A 189 13.34 -3.58 2.58
N ALA A 190 13.65 -2.62 3.44
CA ALA A 190 14.97 -2.49 4.05
C ALA A 190 15.30 -3.74 4.87
N PHE A 191 14.34 -4.23 5.66
CA PHE A 191 14.49 -5.47 6.42
C PHE A 191 14.73 -6.69 5.51
N ALA A 192 13.88 -6.89 4.49
CA ALA A 192 14.02 -8.01 3.57
C ALA A 192 15.35 -7.98 2.82
N ASN A 193 15.79 -6.79 2.38
CA ASN A 193 17.08 -6.61 1.71
C ASN A 193 18.26 -6.91 2.65
N ALA A 194 18.22 -6.45 3.89
CA ALA A 194 19.29 -6.71 4.86
C ALA A 194 19.44 -8.21 5.14
N VAL A 195 18.34 -8.94 5.34
CA VAL A 195 18.36 -10.41 5.50
C VAL A 195 18.89 -11.10 4.24
N ALA A 196 18.45 -10.67 3.06
CA ALA A 196 18.91 -11.23 1.78
C ALA A 196 20.42 -11.03 1.58
N ARG A 197 20.94 -9.83 1.83
CA ARG A 197 22.38 -9.51 1.71
C ARG A 197 23.23 -10.25 2.73
N LEU A 198 22.77 -10.36 3.97
CA LEU A 198 23.44 -11.14 5.00
C LEU A 198 23.59 -12.62 4.58
N LEU A 199 22.51 -13.20 4.07
CA LEU A 199 22.52 -14.60 3.64
C LEU A 199 23.34 -14.81 2.36
N GLU A 200 23.30 -13.88 1.40
CA GLU A 200 24.19 -13.90 0.24
C GLU A 200 25.66 -13.84 0.65
N GLN A 201 26.03 -12.98 1.60
CA GLN A 201 27.41 -12.89 2.09
C GLN A 201 27.88 -14.20 2.74
N LYS A 202 27.00 -14.89 3.48
CA LYS A 202 27.34 -16.15 4.16
C LYS A 202 27.27 -17.38 3.25
N HIS A 203 26.48 -17.33 2.19
CA HIS A 203 26.25 -18.44 1.28
C HIS A 203 26.29 -17.98 -0.19
N PRO A 204 27.40 -17.40 -0.66
CA PRO A 204 27.49 -16.76 -1.97
C PRO A 204 27.31 -17.75 -3.14
N ASP A 205 27.61 -19.03 -2.93
CA ASP A 205 27.45 -20.08 -3.94
C ASP A 205 26.00 -20.59 -4.08
N LEU A 206 25.12 -20.24 -3.13
CA LEU A 206 23.73 -20.69 -3.10
C LEU A 206 22.74 -19.54 -3.31
N ILE A 207 23.09 -18.34 -2.84
CA ILE A 207 22.17 -17.21 -2.71
C ILE A 207 22.68 -16.02 -3.52
N VAL A 208 21.74 -15.31 -4.14
CA VAL A 208 21.97 -13.99 -4.72
C VAL A 208 20.86 -13.04 -4.28
N SER A 209 21.18 -11.78 -3.99
CA SER A 209 20.18 -10.73 -3.71
C SER A 209 20.17 -9.62 -4.75
N ASP A 210 21.12 -9.67 -5.69
CA ASP A 210 21.22 -8.82 -6.87
C ASP A 210 20.15 -9.17 -7.91
N MET A 211 19.49 -8.16 -8.46
CA MET A 211 18.43 -8.34 -9.45
C MET A 211 18.96 -8.70 -10.84
N ALA A 212 20.25 -8.57 -11.13
CA ALA A 212 20.84 -8.93 -12.41
C ALA A 212 20.73 -10.45 -12.68
N LYS A 213 19.97 -10.83 -13.74
CA LYS A 213 19.73 -12.24 -14.09
C LYS A 213 21.02 -13.04 -14.34
N VAL A 214 22.03 -12.40 -14.90
CA VAL A 214 23.35 -13.01 -15.20
C VAL A 214 24.03 -13.58 -13.95
N ARG A 215 23.72 -13.04 -12.77
CA ARG A 215 24.29 -13.50 -11.50
C ARG A 215 23.52 -14.67 -10.89
N ARG A 216 22.40 -15.12 -11.47
CA ARG A 216 21.52 -16.11 -10.82
C ARG A 216 21.84 -17.56 -11.17
N LYS A 217 22.72 -17.83 -12.13
CA LYS A 217 23.06 -19.21 -12.54
C LYS A 217 23.57 -20.02 -11.35
N GLY A 218 22.98 -21.20 -11.13
CA GLY A 218 23.26 -22.11 -10.02
C GLY A 218 22.74 -21.65 -8.65
N ARG A 219 22.11 -20.48 -8.55
CA ARG A 219 21.78 -19.81 -7.28
C ARG A 219 20.29 -19.50 -7.17
N VAL A 220 19.83 -19.29 -5.94
CA VAL A 220 18.48 -18.84 -5.64
C VAL A 220 18.51 -17.35 -5.36
N LEU A 221 17.68 -16.60 -6.08
CA LEU A 221 17.41 -15.22 -5.77
C LEU A 221 16.49 -15.14 -4.55
N ILE A 222 16.91 -14.36 -3.54
CA ILE A 222 15.97 -13.85 -2.54
C ILE A 222 15.43 -12.51 -3.06
N ASP A 223 14.27 -12.53 -3.71
CA ASP A 223 13.65 -11.32 -4.27
C ASP A 223 12.97 -10.49 -3.17
N TRP A 224 13.80 -9.74 -2.45
CA TRP A 224 13.38 -8.76 -1.46
C TRP A 224 12.57 -7.60 -2.08
N SER A 225 12.65 -7.39 -3.40
CA SER A 225 12.01 -6.28 -4.09
C SER A 225 10.49 -6.47 -4.24
N GLN A 226 9.97 -7.67 -3.96
CA GLN A 226 8.53 -7.95 -3.86
C GLN A 226 7.83 -7.13 -2.77
N ASN A 227 8.57 -6.64 -1.79
CA ASN A 227 8.09 -5.69 -0.77
C ASN A 227 7.93 -4.29 -1.40
N SER A 228 6.89 -4.12 -2.22
CA SER A 228 6.58 -2.88 -2.92
C SER A 228 5.07 -2.62 -2.99
N PRO A 229 4.62 -1.35 -2.90
CA PRO A 229 3.22 -1.01 -3.11
C PRO A 229 2.76 -1.22 -4.56
N ALA A 230 3.69 -1.39 -5.50
CA ALA A 230 3.41 -1.54 -6.93
C ALA A 230 3.44 -2.99 -7.42
N LYS A 231 3.77 -3.95 -6.55
CA LYS A 231 3.92 -5.37 -6.91
C LYS A 231 2.84 -6.22 -6.27
N THR A 232 2.51 -7.30 -6.95
CA THR A 232 1.60 -8.33 -6.48
C THR A 232 2.31 -9.68 -6.48
N THR A 233 1.90 -10.54 -5.56
CA THR A 233 2.42 -11.91 -5.40
C THR A 233 1.26 -12.89 -5.51
N VAL A 234 1.51 -14.08 -6.06
CA VAL A 234 0.47 -15.10 -6.20
C VAL A 234 -0.18 -15.43 -4.85
N ALA A 235 -1.51 -15.44 -4.81
CA ALA A 235 -2.29 -15.75 -3.62
C ALA A 235 -1.99 -17.18 -3.15
N VAL A 236 -2.12 -17.41 -1.85
CA VAL A 236 -2.27 -18.77 -1.33
C VAL A 236 -3.51 -19.42 -1.96
N TYR A 237 -3.47 -20.72 -2.22
CA TYR A 237 -4.53 -21.52 -2.87
C TYR A 237 -4.85 -21.16 -4.33
N SER A 238 -4.14 -20.21 -4.95
CA SER A 238 -4.32 -19.94 -6.38
C SER A 238 -3.68 -21.03 -7.25
N VAL A 239 -4.38 -21.44 -8.30
CA VAL A 239 -3.86 -22.31 -9.37
C VAL A 239 -2.82 -21.55 -10.19
N ARG A 240 -1.83 -22.26 -10.73
CA ARG A 240 -0.75 -21.73 -11.57
C ARG A 240 -0.87 -22.21 -12.99
N GLY A 241 -0.78 -21.30 -13.95
CA GLY A 241 -0.77 -21.60 -15.39
C GLY A 241 0.65 -21.61 -15.98
N LYS A 242 1.65 -22.04 -15.19
CA LYS A 242 3.07 -22.06 -15.59
C LYS A 242 3.60 -23.44 -15.97
N HIS A 243 2.79 -24.47 -15.74
CA HIS A 243 3.06 -25.87 -16.05
C HIS A 243 1.83 -26.44 -16.74
N ASP A 244 2.00 -27.57 -17.42
CA ASP A 244 0.91 -28.28 -18.09
C ASP A 244 -0.05 -28.92 -17.08
N THR A 245 0.37 -29.05 -15.82
CA THR A 245 -0.44 -29.49 -14.68
C THR A 245 -0.89 -28.30 -13.83
N PRO A 246 -2.16 -28.26 -13.35
CA PRO A 246 -2.74 -27.16 -12.57
C PRO A 246 -2.24 -27.12 -11.12
N PHE A 247 -0.94 -26.94 -10.92
CA PHE A 247 -0.37 -26.86 -9.57
C PHE A 247 -0.87 -25.64 -8.79
N VAL A 248 -0.96 -25.81 -7.48
CA VAL A 248 -1.48 -24.81 -6.55
C VAL A 248 -0.36 -24.16 -5.76
N SER A 249 -0.44 -22.85 -5.58
CA SER A 249 0.33 -22.09 -4.59
C SER A 249 -0.09 -22.51 -3.18
N MET A 250 0.60 -23.50 -2.60
CA MET A 250 0.12 -24.24 -1.43
C MET A 250 0.99 -23.99 -0.18
N PRO A 251 0.38 -23.75 1.01
CA PRO A 251 1.10 -23.73 2.27
C PRO A 251 1.75 -25.07 2.59
N VAL A 252 3.00 -25.02 3.04
CA VAL A 252 3.77 -26.17 3.49
C VAL A 252 4.30 -25.93 4.89
N THR A 253 4.64 -26.99 5.60
CA THR A 253 5.22 -26.90 6.94
C THR A 253 6.74 -27.01 6.88
N TRP A 254 7.44 -26.48 7.88
CA TRP A 254 8.89 -26.62 7.99
C TRP A 254 9.36 -28.10 8.00
N PRO A 255 8.70 -29.04 8.70
CA PRO A 255 9.00 -30.47 8.58
C PRO A 255 8.86 -31.04 7.17
N GLU A 256 7.90 -30.54 6.37
CA GLU A 256 7.74 -30.97 4.98
C GLU A 256 8.90 -30.53 4.10
N LEU A 257 9.36 -29.28 4.26
CA LEU A 257 10.55 -28.79 3.57
C LEU A 257 11.78 -29.60 3.94
N LYS A 258 12.01 -29.85 5.24
CA LYS A 258 13.12 -30.69 5.73
C LYS A 258 13.04 -32.12 5.17
N ARG A 259 11.83 -32.70 5.12
CA ARG A 259 11.61 -34.04 4.58
C ARG A 259 11.90 -34.09 3.08
N ALA A 260 11.42 -33.12 2.30
CA ALA A 260 11.67 -33.05 0.87
C ALA A 260 13.17 -32.92 0.54
N LEU A 261 13.92 -32.14 1.34
CA LEU A 261 15.37 -32.05 1.25
C LEU A 261 16.06 -33.38 1.55
N ARG A 262 15.69 -34.02 2.66
CA ARG A 262 16.27 -35.31 3.08
C ARG A 262 16.04 -36.41 2.04
N THR A 263 14.85 -36.46 1.45
CA THR A 263 14.49 -37.49 0.46
C THR A 263 14.83 -37.10 -0.97
N LYS A 264 15.26 -35.86 -1.21
CA LYS A 264 15.49 -35.26 -2.55
C LYS A 264 14.25 -35.38 -3.47
N LYS A 265 13.04 -35.39 -2.91
CA LYS A 265 11.78 -35.55 -3.66
C LYS A 265 11.09 -34.20 -3.88
N THR A 266 11.40 -33.54 -5.00
CA THR A 266 10.78 -32.28 -5.38
C THR A 266 9.27 -32.40 -5.63
N GLY A 267 8.82 -33.52 -6.21
CA GLY A 267 7.40 -33.79 -6.47
C GLY A 267 6.50 -33.73 -5.22
N ALA A 268 7.06 -33.95 -4.03
CA ALA A 268 6.31 -33.83 -2.77
C ALA A 268 5.93 -32.39 -2.40
N LEU A 269 6.45 -31.40 -3.13
CA LEU A 269 6.19 -29.97 -2.97
C LEU A 269 5.29 -29.40 -4.08
N PHE A 270 4.70 -30.26 -4.90
CA PHE A 270 3.72 -29.88 -5.92
C PHE A 270 2.35 -30.44 -5.55
N PHE A 271 1.32 -29.60 -5.63
CA PHE A 271 -0.03 -29.94 -5.17
C PHE A 271 -1.03 -29.66 -6.29
N THR A 272 -1.77 -30.68 -6.70
CA THR A 272 -2.91 -30.53 -7.61
C THR A 272 -4.13 -29.95 -6.86
N PRO A 273 -5.16 -29.47 -7.57
CA PRO A 273 -6.36 -28.92 -6.95
C PRO A 273 -7.06 -29.94 -6.03
N ALA A 274 -7.14 -31.20 -6.45
CA ALA A 274 -7.67 -32.29 -5.63
C ALA A 274 -6.83 -32.54 -4.37
N ALA A 275 -5.50 -32.50 -4.46
CA ALA A 275 -4.62 -32.64 -3.31
C ALA A 275 -4.76 -31.47 -2.32
N ALA A 276 -4.92 -30.25 -2.82
CA ALA A 276 -5.15 -29.05 -2.01
C ALA A 276 -6.47 -29.15 -1.23
N ILE A 277 -7.57 -29.56 -1.88
CA ILE A 277 -8.87 -29.78 -1.20
C ILE A 277 -8.74 -30.85 -0.11
N ARG A 278 -8.13 -32.01 -0.41
CA ARG A 278 -7.93 -33.08 0.59
C ARG A 278 -7.13 -32.57 1.80
N ARG A 279 -6.09 -31.77 1.54
CA ARG A 279 -5.24 -31.20 2.60
C ARG A 279 -6.00 -30.19 3.45
N LEU A 280 -6.78 -29.29 2.84
CA LEU A 280 -7.61 -28.32 3.57
C LEU A 280 -8.66 -29.03 4.46
N LYS A 281 -9.31 -30.09 3.95
CA LYS A 281 -10.23 -30.90 4.75
C LYS A 281 -9.54 -31.57 5.95
N LYS A 282 -8.30 -32.03 5.78
CA LYS A 282 -7.54 -32.75 6.82
C LYS A 282 -6.92 -31.83 7.88
N SER A 283 -6.34 -30.71 7.45
CA SER A 283 -5.45 -29.89 8.28
C SER A 283 -5.94 -28.46 8.48
N GLY A 284 -7.04 -28.08 7.84
CA GLY A 284 -7.51 -26.70 7.81
C GLY A 284 -6.53 -25.76 7.10
N ASP A 285 -6.72 -24.46 7.32
CA ASP A 285 -5.84 -23.42 6.78
C ASP A 285 -4.63 -23.19 7.69
N ILE A 286 -3.55 -23.95 7.44
CA ILE A 286 -2.28 -23.79 8.15
C ILE A 286 -1.57 -22.45 7.87
N PHE A 287 -2.07 -21.66 6.91
CA PHE A 287 -1.58 -20.32 6.57
C PHE A 287 -2.40 -19.21 7.21
N SER A 288 -3.49 -19.54 7.90
CA SER A 288 -4.34 -18.58 8.61
C SER A 288 -3.61 -17.67 9.61
N PRO A 289 -2.50 -18.08 10.28
CA PRO A 289 -1.74 -17.16 11.13
C PRO A 289 -1.23 -15.92 10.38
N VAL A 290 -1.02 -15.99 9.05
CA VAL A 290 -0.61 -14.83 8.25
C VAL A 290 -1.64 -13.70 8.31
N LEU A 291 -2.91 -14.03 8.55
CA LEU A 291 -4.02 -13.07 8.60
C LEU A 291 -4.13 -12.33 9.93
N THR A 292 -3.67 -12.93 11.02
CA THR A 292 -4.00 -12.50 12.39
C THR A 292 -2.79 -12.25 13.26
N LEU A 293 -1.68 -12.98 13.07
CA LEU A 293 -0.49 -12.85 13.89
C LEU A 293 0.10 -11.45 13.74
N LYS A 294 0.32 -10.77 14.87
CA LYS A 294 0.93 -9.45 14.93
C LYS A 294 2.37 -9.59 15.37
N GLN A 295 3.29 -9.03 14.58
CA GLN A 295 4.72 -9.00 14.88
C GLN A 295 5.27 -7.62 14.56
N ALA A 296 6.31 -7.21 15.28
CA ALA A 296 7.03 -5.98 15.04
C ALA A 296 8.40 -6.29 14.44
N LEU A 297 8.82 -5.52 13.44
CA LEU A 297 10.19 -5.61 12.94
C LEU A 297 11.18 -5.19 14.05
N PRO A 298 12.44 -5.68 14.02
CA PRO A 298 13.47 -5.24 14.95
C PRO A 298 13.61 -3.73 14.93
N LYS A 299 13.94 -3.10 16.07
CA LYS A 299 13.98 -1.63 16.22
C LYS A 299 14.79 -0.92 15.12
N ALA A 300 15.89 -1.52 14.67
CA ALA A 300 16.73 -0.99 13.59
C ALA A 300 16.02 -0.85 12.24
N PHE A 301 14.98 -1.65 12.00
CA PHE A 301 14.12 -1.63 10.81
C PHE A 301 12.71 -1.14 11.11
N ALA A 302 12.37 -1.01 12.39
CA ALA A 302 11.25 -0.22 12.84
C ALA A 302 11.59 1.27 12.66
N THR A 303 11.86 1.67 11.41
CA THR A 303 11.38 2.95 10.92
C THR A 303 9.86 2.87 10.95
N GLN A 304 9.36 3.04 12.18
CA GLN A 304 8.04 3.53 12.48
C GLN A 304 7.70 4.57 11.41
N SER A 305 6.51 4.50 10.82
CA SER A 305 5.76 5.75 10.66
C SER A 305 5.90 6.45 12.01
N ALA A 306 6.77 7.45 12.08
CA ALA A 306 7.40 7.87 13.33
C ALA A 306 6.31 8.07 14.40
N PRO A 307 6.57 7.77 15.68
CA PRO A 307 5.60 8.03 16.71
C PRO A 307 5.25 9.52 16.61
N ILE A 308 3.96 9.85 16.69
CA ILE A 308 3.49 11.22 16.46
C ILE A 308 4.21 12.20 17.41
N GLU A 309 4.55 11.74 18.62
CA GLU A 309 5.27 12.52 19.65
C GLU A 309 6.64 13.08 19.18
N PRO A 310 7.63 12.28 18.71
CA PRO A 310 8.86 12.82 18.16
C PRO A 310 8.68 13.62 16.85
N MET A 311 7.61 13.40 16.07
CA MET A 311 7.30 14.23 14.88
C MET A 311 6.78 15.62 15.27
N LEU A 312 5.97 15.69 16.33
CA LEU A 312 5.46 16.95 16.89
C LEU A 312 6.44 17.62 17.86
N LYS A 313 7.58 16.99 18.19
CA LYS A 313 8.57 17.57 19.10
C LYS A 313 9.02 18.96 18.65
N GLY A 314 9.33 19.13 17.36
CA GLY A 314 9.70 20.45 16.82
C GLY A 314 8.56 21.49 16.88
N TYR A 315 7.31 21.05 16.90
CA TYR A 315 6.15 21.91 17.13
C TYR A 315 6.01 22.25 18.61
N ALA A 316 6.01 21.26 19.49
CA ALA A 316 5.90 21.41 20.93
C ALA A 316 7.02 22.29 21.52
N ASP A 317 8.28 22.04 21.13
CA ASP A 317 9.46 22.78 21.62
C ASP A 317 9.40 24.29 21.30
N LYS A 318 8.62 24.69 20.29
CA LYS A 318 8.51 26.08 19.82
C LYS A 318 7.29 26.83 20.37
N ARG A 319 6.38 26.17 21.10
CA ARG A 319 5.13 26.78 21.62
C ARG A 319 5.08 26.74 23.13
N ASP A 320 4.56 27.81 23.71
CA ASP A 320 4.12 27.83 25.09
C ASP A 320 2.59 27.78 25.13
N PHE A 321 2.03 26.57 25.29
CA PHE A 321 0.58 26.33 25.29
C PHE A 321 -0.16 26.98 26.48
N THR A 322 0.55 27.54 27.46
CA THR A 322 -0.07 28.37 28.51
C THR A 322 -0.37 29.79 28.02
N ARG A 323 0.24 30.19 26.90
CA ARG A 323 0.15 31.54 26.33
C ARG A 323 -0.54 31.57 24.97
N THR A 324 -0.42 30.53 24.16
CA THR A 324 -1.06 30.45 22.84
C THR A 324 -2.34 29.60 22.89
N GLY A 325 -3.38 30.00 22.15
CA GLY A 325 -4.58 29.17 21.93
C GLY A 325 -4.38 28.04 20.91
N GLU A 326 -3.15 27.87 20.41
CA GLU A 326 -2.81 26.75 19.52
C GLU A 326 -3.02 25.38 20.21
N PRO A 327 -3.47 24.36 19.47
CA PRO A 327 -3.75 23.05 20.06
C PRO A 327 -2.47 22.36 20.54
N PRO A 328 -2.50 21.67 21.70
CA PRO A 328 -1.34 20.96 22.22
C PRO A 328 -0.90 19.83 21.29
N ALA A 329 0.37 19.43 21.41
CA ALA A 329 0.95 18.30 20.70
C ALA A 329 0.40 16.95 21.21
N ALA A 330 -0.89 16.70 20.98
CA ALA A 330 -1.56 15.47 21.39
C ALA A 330 -1.61 14.45 20.25
N PRO A 331 -1.33 13.15 20.51
CA PRO A 331 -1.58 12.09 19.54
C PRO A 331 -3.09 12.02 19.24
N ALA A 332 -3.44 11.77 17.98
CA ALA A 332 -4.84 11.69 17.57
C ALA A 332 -5.55 10.55 18.31
N SER A 333 -6.57 10.88 19.11
CA SER A 333 -7.35 9.91 19.90
C SER A 333 -8.51 9.27 19.14
N HIS A 334 -8.57 9.39 17.81
CA HIS A 334 -9.73 8.94 17.04
C HIS A 334 -9.39 7.84 16.01
N PRO A 335 -10.24 6.81 15.87
CA PRO A 335 -10.11 5.83 14.79
C PRO A 335 -10.17 6.58 13.46
N ARG A 336 -9.21 6.31 12.57
CA ARG A 336 -9.19 6.83 11.18
C ARG A 336 -10.52 6.45 10.52
N THR A 337 -11.48 7.37 10.53
CA THR A 337 -12.78 7.20 9.89
C THR A 337 -12.62 7.36 8.38
N ASN A 338 -13.53 6.74 7.66
CA ASN A 338 -13.56 6.46 6.22
C ASN A 338 -13.69 7.71 5.30
N ARG A 339 -13.27 8.90 5.74
CA ARG A 339 -13.34 10.16 4.98
C ARG A 339 -11.91 10.54 4.58
N GLY A 340 -11.69 10.82 3.30
CA GLY A 340 -10.37 11.04 2.69
C GLY A 340 -9.41 11.94 3.47
N VAL A 341 -8.11 11.80 3.18
CA VAL A 341 -7.03 12.58 3.82
C VAL A 341 -7.27 14.08 3.62
N LYS A 342 -7.12 14.87 4.70
CA LYS A 342 -7.50 16.29 4.71
C LYS A 342 -6.33 17.20 4.40
N PHE A 343 -6.63 18.39 3.90
CA PHE A 343 -5.69 19.50 3.86
C PHE A 343 -6.33 20.77 4.41
N VAL A 344 -5.50 21.68 4.89
CA VAL A 344 -5.90 23.05 5.22
C VAL A 344 -4.93 24.03 4.57
N VAL A 345 -5.45 25.17 4.14
CA VAL A 345 -4.65 26.36 3.83
C VAL A 345 -5.01 27.43 4.84
N GLN A 346 -4.05 27.81 5.68
CA GLN A 346 -4.24 28.88 6.66
C GLN A 346 -3.60 30.16 6.15
N LYS A 347 -4.36 31.25 6.13
CA LYS A 347 -3.82 32.59 5.85
C LYS A 347 -3.33 33.18 7.16
N HIS A 348 -2.05 33.51 7.21
CA HIS A 348 -1.37 33.87 8.44
C HIS A 348 -0.77 35.28 8.33
N ALA A 349 -1.37 36.22 9.06
CA ALA A 349 -0.90 37.59 9.21
C ALA A 349 0.10 37.70 10.37
N ALA A 350 1.28 37.09 10.19
CA ALA A 350 2.42 37.23 11.08
C ALA A 350 3.23 38.50 10.74
N SER A 351 4.55 38.52 11.01
CA SER A 351 5.44 39.61 10.56
C SER A 351 5.30 39.91 9.06
N HIS A 352 5.06 38.86 8.26
CA HIS A 352 4.67 38.97 6.86
C HIS A 352 3.47 38.06 6.60
N LEU A 353 2.58 38.52 5.73
CA LEU A 353 1.45 37.71 5.27
C LEU A 353 1.96 36.52 4.45
N HIS A 354 1.51 35.33 4.80
CA HIS A 354 1.78 34.10 4.05
C HIS A 354 0.60 33.12 4.17
N TYR A 355 0.68 32.03 3.41
CA TYR A 355 -0.30 30.95 3.45
C TYR A 355 0.38 29.64 3.84
N ASP A 356 -0.05 29.03 4.93
CA ASP A 356 0.42 27.73 5.36
C ASP A 356 -0.40 26.64 4.68
N LEU A 357 0.20 25.92 3.72
CA LEU A 357 -0.37 24.69 3.18
C LEU A 357 -0.01 23.53 4.09
N ARG A 358 -1.03 22.78 4.52
CA ARG A 358 -0.84 21.66 5.44
C ARG A 358 -1.60 20.44 4.96
N LEU A 359 -0.91 19.30 4.85
CA LEU A 359 -1.45 18.04 4.34
C LEU A 359 -1.44 16.99 5.45
N GLU A 360 -2.58 16.35 5.70
CA GLU A 360 -2.67 15.19 6.58
C GLU A 360 -1.91 14.00 5.99
N MET A 361 -0.75 13.68 6.58
CA MET A 361 0.11 12.55 6.19
C MET A 361 0.70 11.91 7.44
N ASP A 362 0.70 10.57 7.48
CA ASP A 362 1.34 9.80 8.56
C ASP A 362 0.92 10.19 9.99
N GLY A 363 -0.31 10.68 10.17
CA GLY A 363 -0.86 11.05 11.49
C GLY A 363 -0.51 12.47 11.96
N THR A 364 0.15 13.27 11.13
CA THR A 364 0.47 14.68 11.39
C THR A 364 0.09 15.54 10.18
N LEU A 365 0.31 16.85 10.28
CA LEU A 365 0.18 17.81 9.18
C LEU A 365 1.55 18.22 8.66
N LYS A 366 1.92 17.71 7.48
CA LYS A 366 3.11 18.16 6.74
C LYS A 366 2.85 19.55 6.21
N SER A 367 3.74 20.49 6.53
CA SER A 367 3.42 21.92 6.46
C SER A 367 4.46 22.73 5.66
N TRP A 368 3.97 23.64 4.83
CA TRP A 368 4.78 24.59 4.08
C TRP A 368 4.21 26.00 4.19
N ALA A 369 5.04 26.96 4.55
CA ALA A 369 4.72 28.38 4.44
C ALA A 369 4.94 28.84 2.99
N VAL A 370 3.90 29.38 2.36
CA VAL A 370 3.89 29.83 0.96
C VAL A 370 3.61 31.34 0.94
N PRO A 371 4.64 32.19 0.86
CA PRO A 371 4.49 33.65 1.02
C PRO A 371 3.49 34.28 0.05
N LYS A 372 3.48 33.82 -1.21
CA LYS A 372 2.60 34.33 -2.27
C LYS A 372 1.29 33.54 -2.42
N GLY A 373 0.98 32.63 -1.48
CA GLY A 373 -0.16 31.73 -1.58
C GLY A 373 0.02 30.64 -2.64
N LEU A 374 -0.97 29.76 -2.80
CA LEU A 374 -0.91 28.73 -3.84
C LEU A 374 -1.14 29.39 -5.21
N PRO A 375 -0.29 29.13 -6.22
CA PRO A 375 -0.49 29.70 -7.56
C PRO A 375 -1.76 29.13 -8.19
N THR A 376 -2.53 29.97 -8.88
CA THR A 376 -3.73 29.57 -9.64
C THR A 376 -3.50 29.53 -11.14
N ALA A 377 -2.50 30.27 -11.65
CA ALA A 377 -2.11 30.29 -13.05
C ALA A 377 -1.06 29.21 -13.37
N LEU A 378 -1.14 28.63 -14.58
CA LEU A 378 -0.14 27.70 -15.09
C LEU A 378 1.19 28.42 -15.36
N GLY A 379 2.30 27.70 -15.25
CA GLY A 379 3.66 28.24 -15.45
C GLY A 379 4.20 29.09 -14.29
N VAL A 380 3.34 29.53 -13.37
CA VAL A 380 3.75 30.28 -12.17
C VAL A 380 4.19 29.33 -11.06
N LYS A 381 5.37 29.61 -10.50
CA LYS A 381 5.94 28.87 -9.35
C LYS A 381 6.08 29.80 -8.16
N HIS A 382 5.62 29.38 -7.00
CA HIS A 382 5.82 30.08 -5.75
C HIS A 382 6.79 29.30 -4.85
N ALA A 383 7.59 30.02 -4.06
CA ALA A 383 8.40 29.40 -3.04
C ALA A 383 7.51 28.81 -1.94
N ALA A 384 7.87 27.61 -1.47
CA ALA A 384 7.27 26.92 -0.35
C ALA A 384 8.38 26.61 0.65
N ILE A 385 8.21 27.01 1.90
CA ILE A 385 9.21 26.84 2.96
C ILE A 385 8.69 25.75 3.89
N ALA A 386 9.34 24.59 3.90
CA ALA A 386 8.95 23.52 4.81
C ALA A 386 9.13 23.97 6.27
N VAL A 387 8.09 23.79 7.08
CA VAL A 387 8.09 24.07 8.53
C VAL A 387 7.84 22.79 9.30
N GLU A 388 7.89 22.84 10.62
CA GLU A 388 7.62 21.67 11.48
C GLU A 388 6.24 21.05 11.23
N ASP A 389 6.11 19.76 11.54
CA ASP A 389 4.83 19.05 11.46
C ASP A 389 3.87 19.55 12.54
N HIS A 390 2.58 19.67 12.22
CA HIS A 390 1.57 20.16 13.16
C HIS A 390 0.58 19.05 13.57
N PRO A 391 -0.06 19.15 14.75
CA PRO A 391 -1.07 18.17 15.16
C PRO A 391 -2.31 18.24 14.26
N LEU A 392 -3.06 17.12 14.12
CA LEU A 392 -4.27 17.10 13.28
C LEU A 392 -5.36 18.07 13.75
N ALA A 393 -5.41 18.36 15.05
CA ALA A 393 -6.32 19.37 15.61
C ALA A 393 -6.09 20.77 14.98
N TYR A 394 -4.86 21.04 14.52
CA TYR A 394 -4.49 22.30 13.88
C TYR A 394 -5.22 22.54 12.55
N LEU A 395 -5.82 21.51 11.93
CA LEU A 395 -6.67 21.64 10.74
C LEU A 395 -7.81 22.66 10.94
N LYS A 396 -8.27 22.83 12.18
CA LYS A 396 -9.40 23.71 12.52
C LYS A 396 -8.99 24.92 13.36
N PHE A 397 -7.69 25.12 13.59
CA PHE A 397 -7.22 26.25 14.39
C PHE A 397 -7.38 27.57 13.63
N GLU A 398 -8.08 28.51 14.25
CA GLU A 398 -8.31 29.88 13.79
C GLU A 398 -8.32 30.79 15.02
N GLY A 399 -7.53 31.86 15.00
CA GLY A 399 -7.35 32.72 16.16
C GLY A 399 -6.15 33.66 16.04
N THR A 400 -5.76 34.29 17.15
CA THR A 400 -4.58 35.16 17.20
C THR A 400 -3.52 34.57 18.10
N ILE A 401 -2.35 34.28 17.54
CA ILE A 401 -1.16 33.86 18.29
C ILE A 401 -0.54 35.14 18.88
N PRO A 402 -0.32 35.21 20.22
CA PRO A 402 0.15 36.44 20.86
C PRO A 402 1.49 36.96 20.33
N LYS A 403 1.68 38.27 20.38
CA LYS A 403 2.94 38.91 19.99
C LYS A 403 4.09 38.36 20.87
N GLY A 404 5.21 38.01 20.23
CA GLY A 404 6.39 37.45 20.91
C GLY A 404 6.37 35.92 21.04
N GLN A 405 5.24 35.26 20.74
CA GLN A 405 5.22 33.81 20.53
C GLN A 405 5.73 33.46 19.13
N TYR A 406 6.22 32.23 18.96
CA TYR A 406 6.65 31.74 17.66
C TYR A 406 5.45 31.72 16.69
N GLY A 407 5.57 32.39 15.55
CA GLY A 407 4.45 32.55 14.63
C GLY A 407 3.38 33.53 15.12
N GLY A 408 3.71 34.49 16.00
CA GLY A 408 2.77 35.51 16.46
C GLY A 408 2.09 36.26 15.31
N GLY A 409 0.76 36.36 15.37
CA GLY A 409 -0.06 36.87 14.27
C GLY A 409 -1.46 36.27 14.26
N THR A 410 -2.33 36.80 13.39
CA THR A 410 -3.68 36.26 13.23
C THR A 410 -3.69 35.16 12.17
N VAL A 411 -4.28 34.01 12.50
CA VAL A 411 -4.40 32.82 11.65
C VAL A 411 -5.87 32.60 11.27
N MET A 412 -6.15 32.53 9.96
CA MET A 412 -7.46 32.23 9.40
C MET A 412 -7.42 30.90 8.67
N VAL A 413 -8.42 30.04 8.85
CA VAL A 413 -8.60 28.87 7.98
C VAL A 413 -9.18 29.35 6.65
N TRP A 414 -8.30 29.60 5.69
CA TRP A 414 -8.62 30.19 4.40
C TRP A 414 -9.20 29.16 3.42
N ASP A 415 -8.73 27.92 3.45
CA ASP A 415 -9.37 26.80 2.77
C ASP A 415 -9.21 25.49 3.55
N LEU A 416 -10.11 24.54 3.33
CA LEU A 416 -10.16 23.26 4.02
C LEU A 416 -10.91 22.26 3.14
N GLY A 417 -10.34 21.07 2.98
CA GLY A 417 -10.94 20.03 2.15
C GLY A 417 -10.24 18.69 2.28
N THR A 418 -10.43 17.85 1.27
CA THR A 418 -9.69 16.60 1.10
C THR A 418 -8.71 16.73 -0.05
N TYR A 419 -7.66 15.93 -0.03
CA TYR A 419 -6.74 15.88 -1.16
C TYR A 419 -6.48 14.44 -1.60
N GLU A 420 -6.00 14.29 -2.82
CA GLU A 420 -5.51 13.03 -3.37
C GLU A 420 -4.02 13.19 -3.68
N LEU A 421 -3.20 12.22 -3.27
CA LEU A 421 -1.79 12.17 -3.65
C LEU A 421 -1.66 11.33 -4.93
N LEU A 422 -1.45 11.99 -6.06
CA LEU A 422 -1.31 11.34 -7.36
C LEU A 422 0.07 10.66 -7.50
N ALA A 423 1.13 11.30 -7.00
CA ALA A 423 2.48 10.76 -7.05
C ALA A 423 3.44 11.42 -6.04
N GLY A 424 4.52 10.71 -5.72
CA GLY A 424 5.63 11.22 -4.91
C GLY A 424 5.45 11.08 -3.41
N SER A 425 6.40 11.61 -2.65
CA SER A 425 6.38 11.69 -1.19
C SER A 425 7.21 12.88 -0.72
N VAL A 426 7.02 13.30 0.54
CA VAL A 426 7.86 14.37 1.13
C VAL A 426 9.35 13.97 1.12
N GLY A 427 9.65 12.69 1.40
CA GLY A 427 11.00 12.15 1.40
C GLY A 427 11.65 12.13 0.01
N GLU A 428 10.87 11.85 -1.03
CA GLU A 428 11.33 11.96 -2.43
C GLU A 428 11.57 13.42 -2.87
N GLY A 429 11.14 14.40 -2.07
CA GLY A 429 11.25 15.81 -2.43
C GLY A 429 10.28 16.22 -3.53
N ARG A 430 9.20 15.47 -3.77
CA ARG A 430 8.20 15.76 -4.81
C ARG A 430 6.83 15.23 -4.41
N LEU A 431 5.79 16.01 -4.64
CA LEU A 431 4.39 15.68 -4.41
C LEU A 431 3.58 16.19 -5.59
N LYS A 432 2.76 15.33 -6.17
CA LYS A 432 1.70 15.73 -7.11
C LYS A 432 0.38 15.41 -6.46
N LEU A 433 -0.50 16.40 -6.36
CA LEU A 433 -1.73 16.28 -5.58
C LEU A 433 -2.91 17.00 -6.24
N VAL A 434 -4.11 16.46 -6.02
CA VAL A 434 -5.38 17.11 -6.34
C VAL A 434 -5.98 17.63 -5.04
N LEU A 435 -6.29 18.93 -4.99
CA LEU A 435 -7.01 19.52 -3.88
C LEU A 435 -8.49 19.56 -4.20
N HIS A 436 -9.32 19.10 -3.26
CA HIS A 436 -10.78 19.21 -3.26
C HIS A 436 -11.19 20.08 -2.07
N GLY A 437 -10.90 21.36 -2.18
CA GLY A 437 -11.19 22.40 -1.18
C GLY A 437 -12.52 23.09 -1.39
N LYS A 438 -12.87 23.99 -0.47
CA LYS A 438 -14.00 24.91 -0.68
C LYS A 438 -13.63 26.08 -1.59
N LYS A 439 -12.33 26.38 -1.73
CA LYS A 439 -11.81 27.43 -2.62
C LYS A 439 -10.88 26.88 -3.70
N LEU A 440 -9.94 26.01 -3.31
CA LEU A 440 -8.97 25.41 -4.20
C LEU A 440 -9.50 24.10 -4.73
N GLU A 441 -9.58 24.01 -6.06
CA GLU A 441 -9.94 22.80 -6.77
C GLU A 441 -8.95 22.52 -7.90
N GLY A 442 -8.51 21.27 -8.02
CA GLY A 442 -7.63 20.81 -9.11
C GLY A 442 -6.20 20.48 -8.66
N GLU A 443 -5.27 20.48 -9.62
CA GLU A 443 -3.95 19.90 -9.38
C GLU A 443 -2.85 20.91 -9.02
N TRP A 444 -1.94 20.50 -8.12
CA TRP A 444 -0.70 21.20 -7.77
C TRP A 444 0.47 20.23 -7.68
N HIS A 445 1.67 20.74 -7.98
CA HIS A 445 2.94 20.04 -7.80
C HIS A 445 3.78 20.79 -6.76
N ILE A 446 4.31 20.08 -5.76
CA ILE A 446 5.28 20.60 -4.79
C ILE A 446 6.59 19.83 -5.00
N PHE A 447 7.72 20.51 -5.19
CA PHE A 447 8.98 19.82 -5.47
C PHE A 447 10.19 20.59 -4.95
N LYS A 448 11.24 19.86 -4.57
CA LYS A 448 12.54 20.40 -4.18
C LYS A 448 13.36 20.73 -5.42
N ILE A 449 14.07 21.84 -5.37
CA ILE A 449 15.19 22.12 -6.26
C ILE A 449 16.48 22.09 -5.43
N ARG A 450 17.53 21.44 -5.97
CA ARG A 450 18.87 21.52 -5.38
C ARG A 450 19.37 22.95 -5.58
N SER A 451 19.77 23.60 -4.48
CA SER A 451 20.50 24.86 -4.52
C SER A 451 21.99 24.58 -4.32
N ASP A 452 22.83 25.30 -5.05
CA ASP A 452 24.28 25.12 -5.13
C ASP A 452 24.98 25.57 -3.83
N GLY A 453 24.83 24.78 -2.76
CA GLY A 453 25.47 25.01 -1.45
C GLY A 453 24.60 25.61 -0.34
N LYS A 454 23.28 25.76 -0.52
CA LYS A 454 22.32 26.15 0.54
C LYS A 454 21.12 25.20 0.62
N LYS A 455 20.40 25.29 1.76
CA LYS A 455 19.23 24.47 2.15
C LYS A 455 18.28 24.19 0.98
N ASP A 456 17.72 22.97 0.95
CA ASP A 456 16.67 22.57 0.01
C ASP A 456 15.56 23.63 -0.08
N VAL A 457 15.28 24.12 -1.29
CA VAL A 457 14.16 25.05 -1.55
C VAL A 457 13.02 24.25 -2.17
N TRP A 458 11.83 24.32 -1.57
CA TRP A 458 10.64 23.78 -2.19
C TRP A 458 9.94 24.84 -3.03
N LEU A 459 9.37 24.39 -4.14
CA LEU A 459 8.51 25.19 -5.01
C LEU A 459 7.15 24.52 -5.10
N ILE A 460 6.10 25.32 -5.23
CA ILE A 460 4.75 24.89 -5.55
C ILE A 460 4.29 25.51 -6.86
N ALA A 461 3.66 24.71 -7.72
CA ALA A 461 3.18 25.12 -9.04
C ALA A 461 1.77 24.57 -9.29
N LYS A 462 0.93 25.34 -10.00
CA LYS A 462 -0.34 24.86 -10.50
C LYS A 462 -0.09 23.90 -11.68
N SER A 463 -0.79 22.78 -11.72
CA SER A 463 -0.82 21.86 -12.86
C SER A 463 -2.27 21.59 -13.29
N GLY A 464 -2.44 20.92 -14.44
CA GLY A 464 -3.76 20.67 -15.02
C GLY A 464 -4.37 21.95 -15.60
N VAL A 465 -5.51 22.38 -15.04
CA VAL A 465 -6.25 23.56 -15.53
C VAL A 465 -5.97 24.78 -14.65
N ALA A 466 -5.84 25.96 -15.25
CA ALA A 466 -5.73 27.23 -14.53
C ALA A 466 -7.02 27.52 -13.75
N ALA A 467 -6.88 28.03 -12.52
CA ALA A 467 -8.02 28.47 -11.72
C ALA A 467 -8.21 29.99 -11.83
N LYS A 468 -9.46 30.46 -11.73
CA LYS A 468 -9.77 31.88 -11.65
C LYS A 468 -9.10 32.49 -10.42
N ALA A 469 -8.68 33.76 -10.52
CA ALA A 469 -8.21 34.51 -9.37
C ALA A 469 -9.35 34.67 -8.34
N PHE A 470 -9.00 34.60 -7.06
CA PHE A 470 -9.97 34.79 -5.98
C PHE A 470 -10.34 36.26 -5.83
N THR A 471 -11.63 36.54 -5.62
CA THR A 471 -12.12 37.88 -5.30
C THR A 471 -11.58 38.36 -3.95
N ALA A 472 -11.54 39.69 -3.73
CA ALA A 472 -11.15 40.27 -2.44
C ALA A 472 -11.96 39.69 -1.27
N ARG A 473 -13.26 39.46 -1.48
CA ARG A 473 -14.13 38.81 -0.48
C ARG A 473 -13.71 37.37 -0.18
N GLN A 474 -13.42 36.55 -1.20
CA GLN A 474 -12.92 35.19 -0.98
C GLN A 474 -11.55 35.20 -0.30
N GLN A 475 -10.73 36.22 -0.55
CA GLN A 475 -9.42 36.37 0.07
C GLN A 475 -9.48 36.74 1.56
N ASP A 476 -10.57 37.34 2.02
CA ASP A 476 -10.76 37.83 3.39
C ASP A 476 -11.91 37.13 4.12
N ARG A 477 -12.17 35.85 3.84
CA ARG A 477 -13.21 35.06 4.53
C ARG A 477 -12.74 33.67 4.90
N SER A 478 -12.92 33.30 6.16
CA SER A 478 -12.70 31.94 6.65
C SER A 478 -13.70 30.96 6.04
N VAL A 479 -13.25 29.77 5.64
CA VAL A 479 -14.15 28.69 5.21
C VAL A 479 -14.80 27.94 6.38
N LEU A 480 -14.30 28.15 7.59
CA LEU A 480 -14.86 27.59 8.83
C LEU A 480 -15.94 28.49 9.42
N THR A 481 -15.63 29.78 9.59
CA THR A 481 -16.46 30.70 10.38
C THR A 481 -17.08 31.84 9.57
N GLN A 482 -16.69 32.00 8.30
CA GLN A 482 -17.06 33.15 7.45
C GLN A 482 -16.61 34.53 8.00
N ARG A 483 -15.79 34.56 9.07
CA ARG A 483 -15.21 35.80 9.62
C ARG A 483 -14.11 36.34 8.70
N SER A 484 -13.92 37.66 8.73
CA SER A 484 -12.79 38.34 8.08
C SER A 484 -11.53 38.26 8.92
N MET A 485 -10.36 38.53 8.31
CA MET A 485 -9.07 38.51 9.00
C MET A 485 -9.07 39.52 10.16
N SER A 486 -9.63 40.72 9.91
CA SER A 486 -9.78 41.79 10.90
C SER A 486 -10.77 41.46 12.02
N ARG A 487 -11.76 40.58 11.78
CA ARG A 487 -12.68 40.13 12.83
C ARG A 487 -12.02 39.08 13.72
N ILE A 488 -11.33 38.11 13.13
CA ILE A 488 -10.54 37.10 13.87
C ILE A 488 -9.48 37.78 14.74
N ALA A 489 -8.85 38.85 14.27
CA ALA A 489 -7.86 39.61 15.03
C ALA A 489 -8.43 40.35 16.25
N ARG A 490 -9.72 40.74 16.20
CA ARG A 490 -10.39 41.50 17.27
C ARG A 490 -11.03 40.62 18.33
N ASP A 491 -11.46 39.42 17.95
CA ASP A 491 -12.11 38.43 18.83
C ASP A 491 -11.10 37.75 19.79
N ARG A 492 -10.18 38.50 20.44
CA ARG A 492 -9.17 37.94 21.37
C ARG A 492 -9.85 36.99 22.37
N ASP A 493 -9.56 35.70 22.21
CA ASP A 493 -9.89 34.52 23.01
C ASP A 493 -11.10 34.66 23.97
N GLY A 494 -12.21 34.02 23.60
CA GLY A 494 -13.18 33.52 24.57
C GLY A 494 -12.73 32.15 25.11
#